data_AF-A0ABC8SI33-F1
#
_entry.id   AF-A0ABC8SI33-F1
#
_cell.length_a   1.000
_cell.length_b   1.000
_cell.length_c   1.000
_cell.angle_alpha   90.00
_cell.angle_beta   90.00
_cell.angle_gamma   90.00
#
_symmetry.space_group_name_H-M   'P 1'
#
loop_
_entity.id
_entity.type
_entity.pdbx_description
1 polymer ?
#
loop_
_entity_poly.entity_id
_entity_poly.type
_entity_poly.pdbx_seq_one_letter_code
_entity_poly.pdbx_strand_id
1 'polypeptide(L)'
;MLSTWFDAPGSRSSPLAIAASTHPLTTCIACFDERSLAFHAVGYGRGSRKPAVVITSSGTAVSNLLPAVVEASQDFVPLLLLTADRPPELQDSGANQAINQDFFPSQSASHSPSKALNEKAYTFDK
;
A
#
# COMPACT_ATOMS: atom_id res chain seq x y z
N MET A 1 6.72 -8.04 -14.34
CA MET A 1 5.32 -8.51 -14.37
C MET A 1 4.81 -8.57 -12.93
N LEU A 2 3.65 -7.97 -12.62
CA LEU A 2 3.06 -7.92 -11.27
C LEU A 2 2.31 -9.22 -10.98
N SER A 3 3.02 -10.26 -10.54
CA SER A 3 2.44 -11.61 -10.41
C SER A 3 1.89 -11.94 -9.02
N THR A 4 2.40 -11.31 -7.96
CA THR A 4 2.03 -11.68 -6.58
C THR A 4 1.42 -10.48 -5.85
N TRP A 5 0.24 -10.69 -5.31
CA TRP A 5 -0.63 -9.69 -4.72
C TRP A 5 -0.95 -10.11 -3.29
N PHE A 6 -0.84 -9.16 -2.37
CA PHE A 6 -1.00 -9.34 -0.94
C PHE A 6 -2.26 -8.59 -0.53
N ASP A 7 -3.30 -9.30 -0.08
CA ASP A 7 -4.63 -8.74 0.15
C ASP A 7 -5.03 -8.77 1.62
N ALA A 8 -5.39 -7.60 2.17
CA ALA A 8 -6.04 -7.48 3.46
C ALA A 8 -7.57 -7.36 3.28
N PRO A 9 -8.35 -8.14 4.04
CA PRO A 9 -9.79 -8.19 3.84
C PRO A 9 -10.46 -6.84 4.14
N GLY A 10 -11.35 -6.40 3.25
CA GLY A 10 -12.20 -5.24 3.50
C GLY A 10 -13.26 -4.97 2.43
N SER A 11 -14.33 -4.29 2.85
CA SER A 11 -15.47 -4.00 1.95
C SER A 11 -15.11 -2.97 0.88
N ARG A 12 -14.33 -1.94 1.22
CA ARG A 12 -13.97 -0.88 0.27
C ARG A 12 -12.98 -1.38 -0.80
N SER A 13 -12.11 -2.31 -0.43
CA SER A 13 -11.14 -2.96 -1.33
C SER A 13 -11.71 -4.12 -2.14
N SER A 14 -12.96 -4.53 -1.92
CA SER A 14 -13.56 -5.69 -2.60
C SER A 14 -13.45 -5.65 -4.13
N PRO A 15 -13.66 -4.52 -4.83
CA PRO A 15 -13.45 -4.47 -6.28
C PRO A 15 -12.01 -4.82 -6.71
N LEU A 16 -11.00 -4.37 -5.95
CA LEU A 16 -9.59 -4.67 -6.20
C LEU A 16 -9.27 -6.14 -5.89
N ALA A 17 -9.74 -6.63 -4.74
CA ALA A 17 -9.52 -8.01 -4.30
C ALA A 17 -10.12 -9.02 -5.30
N ILE A 18 -11.35 -8.79 -5.76
CA ILE A 18 -12.01 -9.63 -6.77
C ILE A 18 -11.27 -9.57 -8.11
N ALA A 19 -10.86 -8.39 -8.56
CA ALA A 19 -10.10 -8.26 -9.79
C ALA A 19 -8.76 -9.01 -9.71
N ALA A 20 -8.05 -8.89 -8.59
CA ALA A 20 -6.80 -9.60 -8.36
C ALA A 20 -6.99 -11.11 -8.25
N SER A 21 -8.06 -11.61 -7.60
CA SER A 21 -8.27 -13.04 -7.42
C SER A 21 -8.78 -13.76 -8.68
N THR A 22 -9.40 -13.03 -9.61
CA THR A 22 -9.99 -13.62 -10.83
C THR A 22 -9.07 -13.51 -12.05
N HIS A 23 -7.99 -12.74 -11.97
CA HIS A 23 -7.08 -12.56 -13.08
C HIS A 23 -6.10 -13.76 -13.20
N PRO A 24 -5.92 -14.37 -14.39
CA PRO A 24 -5.17 -15.63 -14.53
C PRO A 24 -3.66 -15.50 -14.32
N LEU A 25 -3.14 -14.27 -14.30
CA LEU A 25 -1.70 -13.98 -14.16
C LEU A 25 -1.31 -13.52 -12.75
N THR A 26 -2.24 -13.54 -11.81
CA THR A 26 -2.05 -13.07 -10.44
C THR A 26 -2.18 -14.23 -9.45
N THR A 27 -1.39 -14.16 -8.39
CA THR A 27 -1.48 -15.05 -7.23
C THR A 27 -1.73 -14.19 -6.00
N CYS A 28 -2.86 -14.40 -5.34
CA CYS A 28 -3.25 -13.65 -4.16
C CYS A 28 -2.86 -14.37 -2.87
N ILE A 29 -2.24 -13.64 -1.96
CA ILE A 29 -1.90 -14.08 -0.61
C ILE A 29 -2.70 -13.20 0.34
N ALA A 30 -3.64 -13.78 1.07
CA ALA A 30 -4.45 -13.05 2.03
C ALA A 30 -3.80 -13.05 3.42
N CYS A 31 -3.86 -11.92 4.13
CA CYS A 31 -3.52 -11.83 5.55
C CYS A 31 -4.40 -10.79 6.24
N PHE A 32 -4.80 -11.09 7.47
CA PHE A 32 -5.75 -10.27 8.23
C PHE A 32 -5.11 -9.00 8.82
N ASP A 33 -3.82 -9.04 9.13
CA ASP A 33 -3.06 -7.93 9.71
C ASP A 33 -2.30 -7.20 8.60
N GLU A 34 -2.69 -5.95 8.30
CA GLU A 34 -2.14 -5.19 7.18
C GLU A 34 -0.64 -4.92 7.33
N ARG A 35 -0.16 -4.75 8.56
CA ARG A 35 1.26 -4.49 8.83
C ARG A 35 2.10 -5.73 8.50
N SER A 36 1.64 -6.89 8.95
CA SER A 36 2.28 -8.19 8.70
C SER A 36 2.23 -8.54 7.21
N LEU A 37 1.09 -8.28 6.57
CA LEU A 37 0.91 -8.40 5.13
C LEU A 37 1.94 -7.56 4.36
N ALA A 38 2.13 -6.30 4.77
CA ALA A 38 3.05 -5.38 4.11
C ALA A 38 4.52 -5.82 4.28
N PHE A 39 4.94 -6.29 5.45
CA PHE A 39 6.29 -6.86 5.62
C PHE A 39 6.48 -8.16 4.84
N HIS A 40 5.44 -8.98 4.69
CA HIS A 40 5.48 -10.15 3.83
C HIS A 40 5.72 -9.74 2.36
N ALA A 41 5.04 -8.70 1.89
CA ALA A 41 5.26 -8.12 0.56
C ALA A 41 6.69 -7.59 0.38
N VAL A 42 7.26 -6.93 1.39
CA VAL A 42 8.67 -6.48 1.38
C VAL A 42 9.62 -7.68 1.28
N GLY A 43 9.42 -8.72 2.09
CA GLY A 43 10.21 -9.94 2.04
C GLY A 43 10.16 -10.61 0.67
N TYR A 44 8.97 -10.71 0.08
CA TYR A 44 8.80 -11.20 -1.29
C TYR A 44 9.54 -10.34 -2.30
N GLY A 45 9.37 -9.01 -2.26
CA GLY A 45 10.02 -8.09 -3.21
C GLY A 45 11.54 -8.16 -3.12
N ARG A 46 12.08 -8.27 -1.90
CA ARG A 46 13.52 -8.43 -1.62
C ARG A 46 14.06 -9.73 -2.21
N GLY A 47 13.41 -10.86 -1.93
CA GLY A 47 13.87 -12.18 -2.37
C GLY A 47 13.64 -12.47 -3.85
N SER A 48 12.51 -12.03 -4.40
CA SER A 48 12.14 -12.31 -5.79
C SER A 48 12.68 -11.30 -6.79
N ARG A 49 13.09 -10.10 -6.33
CA ARG A 49 13.45 -8.95 -7.16
C ARG A 49 12.32 -8.52 -8.11
N LYS A 50 11.08 -8.89 -7.79
CA LYS A 50 9.86 -8.49 -8.52
C LYS A 50 9.06 -7.50 -7.68
N PRO A 51 8.30 -6.59 -8.30
CA PRO A 51 7.41 -5.72 -7.54
C PRO A 51 6.34 -6.52 -6.81
N ALA A 52 6.15 -6.21 -5.53
CA ALA A 52 5.07 -6.73 -4.70
C ALA A 52 3.89 -5.75 -4.72
N VAL A 53 2.66 -6.27 -4.82
CA VAL A 53 1.45 -5.44 -4.78
C VAL A 53 0.70 -5.71 -3.47
N VAL A 54 0.34 -4.66 -2.73
CA VAL A 54 -0.49 -4.77 -1.51
C VAL A 54 -1.83 -4.10 -1.77
N ILE A 55 -2.93 -4.79 -1.47
CA ILE A 55 -4.28 -4.26 -1.45
C ILE A 55 -4.71 -4.10 0.01
N THR A 56 -5.30 -2.95 0.34
CA THR A 56 -5.95 -2.76 1.63
C THR A 56 -7.19 -1.87 1.50
N SER A 57 -8.07 -1.96 2.50
CA SER A 57 -9.26 -1.12 2.61
C SER A 57 -8.91 0.28 3.15
N SER A 58 -9.92 1.15 3.26
CA SER A 58 -9.74 2.50 3.78
C SER A 58 -9.47 2.55 5.28
N GLY A 59 -9.04 3.71 5.78
CA GLY A 59 -8.87 3.97 7.21
C GLY A 59 -7.54 3.49 7.75
N THR A 60 -7.52 3.02 9.01
CA THR A 60 -6.29 2.60 9.70
C THR A 60 -5.54 1.47 9.02
N ALA A 61 -6.24 0.70 8.19
CA ALA A 61 -5.68 -0.35 7.35
C ALA A 61 -4.56 0.20 6.43
N VAL A 62 -4.72 1.43 5.93
CA VAL A 62 -3.70 2.15 5.16
C VAL A 62 -2.54 2.57 6.07
N SER A 63 -2.82 3.14 7.24
CA SER A 63 -1.79 3.58 8.20
C SER A 63 -0.88 2.43 8.67
N ASN A 64 -1.42 1.21 8.79
CA ASN A 64 -0.65 0.01 9.16
C ASN A 64 0.44 -0.37 8.13
N LEU A 65 0.37 0.16 6.90
CA LEU A 65 1.37 -0.10 5.86
C LEU A 65 2.66 0.72 6.03
N LEU A 66 2.60 1.83 6.78
CA LEU A 66 3.69 2.81 6.86
C LEU A 66 5.04 2.20 7.29
N PRO A 67 5.13 1.31 8.31
CA PRO A 67 6.41 0.71 8.69
C PRO A 67 7.10 -0.05 7.55
N ALA A 68 6.32 -0.80 6.75
CA ALA A 68 6.84 -1.55 5.62
C ALA A 68 7.21 -0.64 4.43
N VAL A 69 6.52 0.49 4.25
CA VAL A 69 6.90 1.50 3.24
C VAL A 69 8.25 2.12 3.58
N VAL A 70 8.47 2.48 4.85
CA VAL A 70 9.76 3.01 5.30
C VAL A 70 10.88 2.02 5.02
N GLU A 71 10.69 0.75 5.41
CA GLU A 71 11.65 -0.33 5.14
C GLU A 71 11.91 -0.52 3.64
N ALA A 72 10.86 -0.62 2.82
CA ALA A 72 10.97 -0.77 1.38
C ALA A 72 11.73 0.39 0.72
N SER A 73 11.55 1.61 1.23
CA SER A 73 12.24 2.80 0.74
C SER A 73 13.74 2.81 1.09
N GLN A 74 14.14 2.30 2.26
CA GLN A 74 15.56 2.22 2.62
C GLN A 74 16.30 1.17 1.78
N ASP A 75 15.61 0.07 1.46
CA ASP A 75 16.20 -1.08 0.76
C ASP A 75 15.93 -1.11 -0.75
N PHE A 76 15.29 -0.07 -1.28
CA PHE A 76 14.89 0.02 -2.69
C PHE A 76 14.05 -1.20 -3.16
N VAL A 77 13.19 -1.71 -2.27
CA VAL A 77 12.29 -2.82 -2.60
C VAL A 77 11.09 -2.27 -3.38
N PRO A 78 10.80 -2.78 -4.59
CA PRO A 78 9.67 -2.32 -5.38
C PRO A 78 8.35 -2.77 -4.74
N LEU A 79 7.64 -1.84 -4.12
CA LEU A 79 6.36 -2.06 -3.45
C LEU A 79 5.28 -1.15 -4.04
N LEU A 80 4.18 -1.73 -4.51
CA LEU A 80 3.01 -1.01 -5.01
C LEU A 80 1.86 -1.15 -4.01
N LEU A 81 1.35 -0.03 -3.51
CA LEU A 81 0.20 -0.01 -2.61
C LEU A 81 -1.06 0.39 -3.37
N LEU A 82 -2.11 -0.43 -3.27
CA LEU A 82 -3.44 -0.18 -3.80
C LEU A 82 -4.40 -0.03 -2.62
N THR A 83 -4.50 1.21 -2.14
CA THR A 83 -5.33 1.58 -1.00
C THR A 83 -6.72 2.00 -1.49
N ALA A 84 -7.75 1.30 -1.08
CA ALA A 84 -9.12 1.70 -1.38
C ALA A 84 -9.51 2.90 -0.49
N ASP A 85 -10.26 3.85 -1.02
CA ASP A 85 -10.69 5.03 -0.26
C ASP A 85 -12.19 5.31 -0.40
N ARG A 86 -12.71 6.12 0.52
CA ARG A 86 -14.02 6.74 0.44
C ARG A 86 -13.98 7.86 -0.61
N PRO A 87 -15.10 8.04 -1.34
CA PRO A 87 -15.18 9.10 -2.34
C PRO A 87 -15.10 10.49 -1.66
N PRO A 88 -14.69 11.53 -2.41
CA PRO A 88 -14.40 12.85 -1.85
C PRO A 88 -15.55 13.46 -1.03
N GLU A 89 -16.79 13.23 -1.44
CA GLU A 89 -17.99 13.72 -0.73
C GLU A 89 -18.19 13.15 0.68
N LEU A 90 -17.48 12.07 1.03
CA LEU A 90 -17.51 11.46 2.36
C LEU A 90 -16.30 11.83 3.22
N GLN A 91 -15.32 12.56 2.70
CA GLN A 91 -14.19 13.04 3.49
C GLN A 91 -14.66 14.14 4.45
N ASP A 92 -14.08 14.17 5.66
CA ASP A 92 -14.39 15.14 6.73
C ASP A 92 -15.88 15.24 7.14
N SER A 93 -16.69 14.23 6.79
CA SER A 93 -18.13 14.19 7.05
C SER A 93 -18.53 13.38 8.30
N GLY A 94 -17.54 12.84 9.03
CA GLY A 94 -17.77 11.84 10.08
C GLY A 94 -18.13 10.45 9.54
N ALA A 95 -17.93 10.20 8.24
CA ALA A 95 -18.18 8.91 7.63
C ALA A 95 -17.30 7.81 8.25
N ASN A 96 -17.90 6.64 8.47
CA ASN A 96 -17.19 5.51 9.06
C ASN A 96 -16.02 5.03 8.18
N GLN A 97 -14.84 4.88 8.80
CA GLN A 97 -13.58 4.48 8.16
C GLN A 97 -13.20 5.37 6.96
N ALA A 98 -13.49 6.67 7.06
CA ALA A 98 -12.94 7.71 6.19
C ALA A 98 -11.83 8.45 6.94
N ILE A 99 -10.65 8.53 6.34
CA ILE A 99 -9.55 9.39 6.78
C ILE A 99 -8.99 10.07 5.53
N ASN A 100 -8.32 11.21 5.70
CA ASN A 100 -7.46 11.71 4.64
C ASN A 100 -6.37 10.66 4.38
N GLN A 101 -6.32 10.06 3.17
CA GLN A 101 -5.29 9.08 2.77
C GLN A 101 -4.24 9.67 1.82
N ASP A 102 -4.41 10.94 1.41
CA ASP A 102 -3.47 11.66 0.54
C ASP A 102 -2.12 11.92 1.23
N PHE A 103 -2.04 11.69 2.54
CA PHE A 103 -0.79 11.74 3.26
C PHE A 103 0.17 10.60 2.87
N PHE A 104 -0.27 9.49 2.25
CA PHE A 104 0.67 8.46 1.83
C PHE A 104 1.56 8.96 0.68
N PRO A 105 2.89 8.85 0.79
CA PRO A 105 3.77 9.41 -0.21
C PRO A 105 3.57 8.71 -1.55
N SER A 106 3.21 9.47 -2.58
CA SER A 106 3.24 9.02 -3.97
C SER A 106 4.70 8.85 -4.40
N GLN A 107 5.30 7.70 -4.11
CA GLN A 107 6.63 7.36 -4.62
C GLN A 107 6.48 6.93 -6.09
N SER A 108 6.55 7.89 -7.01
CA SER A 108 6.73 7.58 -8.43
C SER A 108 8.15 7.02 -8.59
N ALA A 109 8.28 5.76 -9.03
CA ALA A 109 9.56 5.15 -9.34
C ALA A 109 10.20 5.76 -10.60
N SER A 110 10.53 7.05 -10.59
CA SER A 110 11.44 7.65 -11.58
C SER A 110 12.86 7.44 -11.09
N HIS A 111 13.52 6.38 -11.55
CA HIS A 111 14.94 6.14 -11.29
C HIS A 111 15.80 7.25 -11.92
N SER A 112 16.41 8.09 -11.08
CA SER A 112 17.74 8.65 -11.34
C SER A 112 18.55 8.56 -10.03
N PRO A 113 19.73 7.89 -10.03
CA PRO A 113 20.46 7.55 -8.80
C PRO A 113 21.19 8.74 -8.13
N SER A 114 20.90 9.99 -8.51
CA SER A 114 21.64 11.18 -8.06
C SER A 114 20.85 12.17 -7.18
N LYS A 115 19.62 11.86 -6.75
CA LYS A 115 18.88 12.72 -5.81
C LYS A 115 18.38 11.94 -4.60
N ALA A 116 19.34 11.54 -3.76
CA ALA A 116 19.05 11.32 -2.34
C ALA A 116 18.85 12.69 -1.66
N LEU A 117 17.95 12.71 -0.68
CA LEU A 117 17.66 13.80 0.26
C LEU A 117 16.79 14.95 -0.29
N ASN A 118 15.48 14.86 -0.05
CA ASN A 118 14.71 16.03 0.34
C ASN A 118 13.48 15.62 1.16
N GLU A 119 13.65 15.71 2.48
CA GLU A 119 12.72 16.29 3.45
C GLU A 119 11.22 16.26 3.10
N LYS A 120 10.54 15.22 3.58
CA LYS A 120 9.19 15.39 4.16
C LYS A 120 9.12 14.56 5.44
N ALA A 121 9.73 15.08 6.50
CA ALA A 121 9.35 14.72 7.85
C ALA A 121 7.91 15.19 8.04
N TYR A 122 6.99 14.26 8.32
CA TYR A 122 5.59 14.61 8.61
C TYR A 122 5.55 15.41 9.91
N THR A 123 5.20 16.69 9.82
CA THR A 123 4.72 17.45 10.98
C THR A 123 3.23 17.18 11.09
N PHE A 124 2.82 16.48 12.16
CA PHE A 124 1.42 16.38 12.54
C PHE A 124 1.07 17.67 13.28
N ASP A 125 0.63 18.70 12.56
CA ASP A 125 -0.03 19.83 13.21
C ASP A 125 -1.41 19.39 13.71
N LYS A 126 -1.66 19.67 15.00
CA LYS A 126 -2.90 19.36 15.73
C LYS A 126 -4.01 20.32 15.39
#